data_AF-A0A3M6VUZ4-F1
#
_entry.id   AF-A0A3M6VUZ4-F1
#
_cell.length_a   1.000
_cell.length_b   1.000
_cell.length_c   1.000
_cell.angle_alpha   90.00
_cell.angle_beta   90.00
_cell.angle_gamma   90.00
#
_symmetry.space_group_name_H-M   'P 1'
#
loop_
_entity.id
_entity.type
_entity.pdbx_description
1 polymer ?
#
loop_
_entity_poly.entity_id
_entity_poly.type
_entity_poly.pdbx_seq_one_letter_code
_entity_poly.pdbx_strand_id
1 'polypeptide(L)'
;MTQKCNTATTSTGAPIPLHGLTASATAGPMGPLLVEDFAFIDHMAHFDRERIPERVVHAKGGGAFGYFEVTHTNITKFCSAKLFNSVGKRTPVAIRFSAVGGEQGSADTVRDPRGFAIKFYTEEGNWDLVGNNTPIFFIRDPMLFPSFIHTQKRLPSTHLKDADMMWDFFSLRPETLHQQSFLFTDRGIPDGFRFMNGYGSHTFTNVNVEGKTTYVKYHFKTDQGIRTLPVEKAAELAGSDPDYAIRDLYEAIDTKKYPSWTLYIQVMTPEQAANETMNPFDVTKVWSHSKYPLIEVGRLVLNRNPSNYFAEIEQLAFSPSNMVPGIEPSPDKMLQGRLFSYPDAHRYRLGTNYNQIPVNRPLQVPQTYQRDGFMAINGNMNDTPNYFPNSKNGPPENTTLRYRAYQGNHSMVNKYSTHDDDNYSQVGEFYRKILDDAAREHLTDNIAASLVNASQPVQARAIANFTECDPHYGRRVQEKVDALASQKQHAAPDPLPAPASLNPPRKPFIPAPPSDDVAPRL
;
A
#
# COMPACT_ATOMS: atom_id res chain seq x y z
N MET A 1 22.43 14.81 16.46
CA MET A 1 22.69 16.01 17.29
C MET A 1 21.99 17.18 16.61
N THR A 2 20.95 17.74 17.21
CA THR A 2 20.36 18.99 16.72
C THR A 2 21.39 20.10 16.94
N GLN A 3 21.88 20.68 15.86
CA GLN A 3 22.72 21.87 15.92
C GLN A 3 21.85 22.95 16.60
N LYS A 4 22.23 23.36 17.81
CA LYS A 4 21.46 24.33 18.60
C LYS A 4 21.53 25.68 17.86
N CYS A 5 20.48 26.01 17.11
CA CYS A 5 20.38 27.32 16.46
C CYS A 5 19.89 28.33 17.49
N ASN A 6 20.66 29.39 17.72
CA ASN A 6 20.38 30.36 18.79
C ASN A 6 19.40 31.47 18.36
N THR A 7 18.97 31.53 17.09
CA THR A 7 18.13 32.61 16.57
C THR A 7 17.21 32.11 15.46
N ALA A 8 15.92 32.45 15.53
CA ALA A 8 14.95 32.13 14.49
C ALA A 8 15.14 33.07 13.29
N THR A 9 14.91 32.55 12.08
CA THR A 9 15.04 33.30 10.83
C THR A 9 13.81 33.12 9.95
N THR A 10 13.58 34.04 9.02
CA THR A 10 12.70 33.84 7.87
C THR A 10 13.25 32.75 6.93
N SER A 11 12.47 32.33 5.93
CA SER A 11 12.89 31.38 4.89
C SER A 11 14.10 31.86 4.07
N THR A 12 14.33 33.17 4.02
CA THR A 12 15.49 33.80 3.36
C THR A 12 16.72 33.94 4.27
N GLY A 13 16.62 33.50 5.53
CA GLY A 13 17.73 33.55 6.50
C GLY A 13 17.87 34.87 7.27
N ALA A 14 16.96 35.82 7.11
CA ALA A 14 16.96 37.05 7.90
C ALA A 14 16.52 36.76 9.35
N PRO A 15 17.25 37.24 10.38
CA PRO A 15 16.85 37.06 11.77
C PRO A 15 15.48 37.69 12.06
N ILE A 16 14.65 36.99 12.84
CA ILE A 16 13.35 37.50 13.27
C ILE A 16 13.56 38.45 14.46
N PRO A 17 13.03 39.68 14.44
CA PRO A 17 13.20 40.64 15.52
C PRO A 17 12.43 40.22 16.78
N LEU A 18 12.66 40.93 17.89
CA LEU A 18 11.89 40.75 19.12
C LEU A 18 10.38 40.82 18.84
N HIS A 19 9.61 39.91 19.44
CA HIS A 19 8.16 39.73 19.23
C HIS A 19 7.71 39.27 17.83
N GLY A 20 8.61 39.11 16.85
CA GLY A 20 8.24 38.69 15.48
C GLY A 20 7.70 37.25 15.34
N LEU A 21 7.64 36.49 16.43
CA LEU A 21 6.99 35.16 16.50
C LEU A 21 5.68 35.16 17.32
N THR A 22 5.35 36.28 17.96
CA THR A 22 4.22 36.36 18.90
C THR A 22 3.25 37.50 18.61
N ALA A 23 3.62 38.43 17.72
CA ALA A 23 2.80 39.56 17.33
C ALA A 23 3.04 39.91 15.85
N SER A 24 1.96 40.25 15.15
CA SER A 24 2.02 40.81 13.81
C SER A 24 2.10 42.34 13.86
N ALA A 25 2.68 42.97 12.85
CA ALA A 25 2.75 44.42 12.77
C ALA A 25 1.36 45.05 12.55
N THR A 26 1.01 46.05 13.35
CA THR A 26 -0.27 46.78 13.27
C THR A 26 -0.08 48.30 13.32
N ALA A 27 -1.06 49.06 12.82
CA ALA A 27 -1.11 50.52 12.95
C ALA A 27 -1.52 50.94 14.39
N GLY A 28 -0.62 50.75 15.35
CA GLY A 28 -0.87 50.94 16.79
C GLY A 28 -1.48 49.70 17.48
N PRO A 29 -1.59 49.68 18.82
CA PRO A 29 -1.92 48.46 19.58
C PRO A 29 -3.29 47.83 19.28
N MET A 30 -4.24 48.58 18.73
CA MET A 30 -5.59 48.12 18.34
C MET A 30 -5.90 48.42 16.87
N GLY A 31 -4.86 48.69 16.06
CA GLY A 31 -5.01 49.00 14.65
C GLY A 31 -5.06 47.75 13.77
N PRO A 32 -5.36 47.91 12.47
CA PRO A 32 -5.29 46.83 11.50
C PRO A 32 -3.86 46.34 11.28
N LEU A 33 -3.75 45.09 10.81
CA LEU A 33 -2.48 44.45 10.41
C LEU A 33 -1.89 45.10 9.14
N LEU A 34 -0.56 45.13 9.05
CA LEU A 34 0.17 45.70 7.92
C LEU A 34 0.73 44.60 6.99
N VAL A 35 0.54 44.77 5.68
CA VAL A 35 1.06 43.86 4.64
C VAL A 35 2.59 43.82 4.57
N GLU A 36 3.29 44.80 5.14
CA GLU A 36 4.76 44.82 5.15
C GLU A 36 5.39 43.87 6.18
N ASP A 37 4.59 43.22 7.03
CA ASP A 37 5.07 42.18 7.96
C ASP A 37 5.45 40.90 7.20
N PHE A 38 6.66 40.90 6.63
CA PHE A 38 7.16 39.78 5.85
C PHE A 38 7.31 38.50 6.67
N ALA A 39 7.67 38.57 7.96
CA ALA A 39 7.83 37.37 8.78
C ALA A 39 6.49 36.65 8.99
N PHE A 40 5.42 37.41 9.21
CA PHE A 40 4.05 36.86 9.24
C PHE A 40 3.67 36.24 7.89
N ILE A 41 3.87 36.95 6.78
CA ILE A 41 3.50 36.47 5.43
C ILE A 41 4.26 35.20 5.07
N ASP A 42 5.56 35.16 5.29
CA ASP A 42 6.43 34.02 4.99
C ASP A 42 6.02 32.78 5.80
N HIS A 43 5.78 32.95 7.11
CA HIS A 43 5.36 31.88 8.01
C HIS A 43 3.99 31.31 7.61
N MET A 44 2.98 32.17 7.43
CA MET A 44 1.62 31.74 7.09
C MET A 44 1.55 31.12 5.70
N ALA A 45 2.23 31.69 4.70
CA ALA A 45 2.21 31.16 3.35
C ALA A 45 2.83 29.75 3.24
N HIS A 46 3.84 29.45 4.07
CA HIS A 46 4.39 28.10 4.16
C HIS A 46 3.43 27.14 4.86
N PHE A 47 2.84 27.54 5.99
CA PHE A 47 1.84 26.74 6.72
C PHE A 47 0.68 26.30 5.81
N ASP A 48 0.14 27.23 5.03
CA ASP A 48 -0.95 26.97 4.08
C ASP A 48 -0.60 25.92 3.00
N ARG A 49 0.69 25.61 2.81
CA ARG A 49 1.22 24.71 1.77
C ARG A 49 1.90 23.46 2.34
N GLU A 50 1.75 23.17 3.62
CA GLU A 50 2.35 21.98 4.23
C GLU A 50 1.74 20.66 3.73
N ARG A 51 0.50 20.67 3.26
CA ARG A 51 -0.18 19.46 2.78
C ARG A 51 0.09 19.23 1.29
N ILE A 52 0.55 18.03 0.97
CA ILE A 52 0.58 17.48 -0.39
C ILE A 52 -0.58 16.48 -0.55
N PRO A 53 -0.97 16.10 -1.78
CA PRO A 53 -1.94 15.03 -1.95
C PRO A 53 -1.50 13.76 -1.20
N GLU A 54 -2.42 13.12 -0.48
CA GLU A 54 -2.14 11.80 0.08
C GLU A 54 -2.01 10.77 -1.04
N ARG A 55 -1.56 9.56 -0.71
CA ARG A 55 -1.62 8.46 -1.68
C ARG A 55 -3.08 8.10 -1.95
N VAL A 56 -3.46 7.95 -3.21
CA VAL A 56 -4.82 7.56 -3.61
C VAL A 56 -5.30 6.27 -2.94
N VAL A 57 -4.37 5.36 -2.65
CA VAL A 57 -4.55 4.15 -1.83
C VAL A 57 -3.38 4.04 -0.86
N HIS A 58 -3.57 3.35 0.26
CA HIS A 58 -2.52 3.18 1.26
C HIS A 58 -2.04 4.50 1.91
N ALA A 59 -2.94 5.46 2.10
CA ALA A 59 -2.64 6.77 2.68
C ALA A 59 -2.14 6.65 4.13
N LYS A 60 -2.88 5.96 5.02
CA LYS A 60 -2.46 5.71 6.40
C LYS A 60 -1.36 4.65 6.48
N GLY A 61 -0.22 4.97 7.10
CA GLY A 61 0.86 4.01 7.26
C GLY A 61 2.01 4.48 8.13
N GLY A 62 2.95 3.59 8.41
CA GLY A 62 4.18 3.84 9.14
C GLY A 62 5.38 3.25 8.39
N GLY A 63 6.59 3.70 8.70
CA GLY A 63 7.77 3.18 8.03
C GLY A 63 9.03 3.31 8.86
N ALA A 64 10.04 2.58 8.44
CA ALA A 64 11.32 2.49 9.11
C ALA A 64 12.43 2.14 8.12
N PHE A 65 13.66 2.11 8.62
CA PHE A 65 14.85 1.81 7.84
C PHE A 65 15.64 0.67 8.49
N GLY A 66 16.48 0.04 7.69
CA GLY A 66 17.45 -0.92 8.18
C GLY A 66 18.25 -1.54 7.06
N TYR A 67 18.34 -2.87 7.04
CA TYR A 67 19.09 -3.58 6.02
C TYR A 67 18.47 -4.94 5.66
N PHE A 68 18.79 -5.39 4.47
CA PHE A 68 18.62 -6.77 4.04
C PHE A 68 19.98 -7.47 4.01
N GLU A 69 20.09 -8.64 4.63
CA GLU A 69 21.31 -9.45 4.70
C GLU A 69 21.10 -10.78 3.98
N VAL A 70 21.97 -11.11 3.02
CA VAL A 70 21.93 -12.42 2.35
C VAL A 70 22.42 -13.50 3.33
N THR A 71 21.62 -14.55 3.54
CA THR A 71 21.99 -15.67 4.43
C THR A 71 22.30 -16.95 3.65
N HIS A 72 21.82 -17.06 2.40
CA HIS A 72 21.95 -18.26 1.57
C HIS A 72 22.41 -17.96 0.15
N THR A 73 23.21 -18.85 -0.44
CA THR A 73 23.75 -18.69 -1.81
C THR A 73 22.80 -19.13 -2.91
N ASN A 74 21.74 -19.90 -2.61
CA ASN A 74 20.91 -20.55 -3.63
C ASN A 74 20.26 -19.59 -4.63
N ILE A 75 19.98 -18.35 -4.23
CA ILE A 75 19.34 -17.36 -5.09
C ILE A 75 20.20 -16.98 -6.31
N THR A 76 21.53 -17.09 -6.24
CA THR A 76 22.44 -16.74 -7.36
C THR A 76 22.29 -17.68 -8.55
N LYS A 77 21.74 -18.89 -8.34
CA LYS A 77 21.37 -19.83 -9.42
C LYS A 77 20.27 -19.26 -10.33
N PHE A 78 19.45 -18.36 -9.78
CA PHE A 78 18.25 -17.84 -10.44
C PHE A 78 18.35 -16.35 -10.77
N CYS A 79 19.16 -15.57 -10.03
CA CYS A 79 19.21 -14.11 -10.12
C CYS A 79 20.65 -13.60 -10.10
N SER A 80 20.98 -12.69 -11.02
CA SER A 80 22.28 -12.01 -11.13
C SER A 80 22.35 -10.69 -10.36
N ALA A 81 21.25 -10.25 -9.73
CA ALA A 81 21.19 -8.97 -9.05
C ALA A 81 22.23 -8.88 -7.92
N LYS A 82 23.04 -7.81 -7.93
CA LYS A 82 24.20 -7.73 -7.05
C LYS A 82 23.88 -7.75 -5.56
N LEU A 83 22.68 -7.35 -5.13
CA LEU A 83 22.30 -7.45 -3.72
C LEU A 83 22.30 -8.89 -3.18
N PHE A 84 22.21 -9.91 -4.05
CA PHE A 84 22.17 -11.32 -3.69
C PHE A 84 23.50 -12.06 -3.84
N ASN A 85 24.56 -11.39 -4.30
CA ASN A 85 25.76 -12.06 -4.82
C ASN A 85 26.66 -12.73 -3.77
N SER A 86 26.52 -12.41 -2.49
CA SER A 86 27.40 -12.91 -1.43
C SER A 86 26.68 -12.99 -0.09
N VAL A 87 26.86 -14.10 0.62
CA VAL A 87 26.36 -14.30 1.99
C VAL A 87 27.03 -13.30 2.93
N GLY A 88 26.25 -12.70 3.83
CA GLY A 88 26.68 -11.64 4.75
C GLY A 88 26.64 -10.24 4.12
N LYS A 89 26.40 -10.11 2.81
CA LYS A 89 26.23 -8.80 2.18
C LYS A 89 24.98 -8.12 2.74
N ARG A 90 25.13 -6.87 3.18
CA ARG A 90 24.05 -6.02 3.67
C ARG A 90 23.73 -4.93 2.66
N THR A 91 22.46 -4.83 2.31
CA THR A 91 21.91 -3.77 1.46
C THR A 91 21.02 -2.88 2.31
N PRO A 92 21.25 -1.56 2.39
CA PRO A 92 20.36 -0.66 3.10
C PRO A 92 18.94 -0.71 2.53
N VAL A 93 17.93 -0.58 3.38
CA VAL A 93 16.53 -0.57 2.97
C VAL A 93 15.71 0.52 3.65
N ALA A 94 14.66 0.95 2.96
CA ALA A 94 13.53 1.66 3.54
C ALA A 94 12.27 0.80 3.34
N ILE A 95 11.42 0.75 4.36
CA ILE A 95 10.14 0.04 4.29
C ILE A 95 9.00 0.97 4.70
N ARG A 96 7.84 0.79 4.07
CA ARG A 96 6.58 1.39 4.51
C ARG A 96 5.50 0.33 4.58
N PHE A 97 4.81 0.31 5.71
CA PHE A 97 3.59 -0.44 5.95
C PHE A 97 2.39 0.50 5.94
N SER A 98 1.20 -0.02 5.64
CA SER A 98 0.00 0.82 5.52
C SER A 98 -1.28 0.02 5.53
N ALA A 99 -2.41 0.65 5.88
CA ALA A 99 -3.74 0.18 5.46
C ALA A 99 -3.92 0.40 3.94
N VAL A 100 -5.12 0.20 3.37
CA VAL A 100 -5.44 0.39 1.94
C VAL A 100 -6.53 1.43 1.74
N GLY A 101 -7.73 1.18 2.28
CA GLY A 101 -8.95 1.94 1.98
C GLY A 101 -9.04 3.29 2.69
N GLY A 102 -8.50 3.36 3.91
CA GLY A 102 -8.53 4.54 4.76
C GLY A 102 -7.61 5.69 4.31
N GLU A 103 -8.07 6.91 4.56
CA GLU A 103 -7.34 8.17 4.33
C GLU A 103 -6.30 8.43 5.44
N GLN A 104 -5.50 9.49 5.33
CA GLN A 104 -4.35 9.77 6.22
C GLN A 104 -4.67 9.75 7.73
N GLY A 105 -5.88 10.15 8.14
CA GLY A 105 -6.32 10.18 9.54
C GLY A 105 -7.13 8.95 10.00
N SER A 106 -7.24 7.91 9.17
CA SER A 106 -7.96 6.67 9.53
C SER A 106 -7.22 5.85 10.59
N ALA A 107 -7.90 4.92 11.26
CA ALA A 107 -7.30 4.08 12.31
C ALA A 107 -6.45 2.92 11.76
N ASP A 108 -5.39 2.56 12.47
CA ASP A 108 -4.47 1.48 12.10
C ASP A 108 -5.05 0.07 12.31
N THR A 109 -5.92 -0.12 13.31
CA THR A 109 -6.47 -1.42 13.73
C THR A 109 -7.79 -1.77 13.04
N VAL A 110 -7.83 -1.62 11.71
CA VAL A 110 -9.01 -1.93 10.88
C VAL A 110 -8.82 -3.21 10.06
N ARG A 111 -9.93 -3.88 9.70
CA ARG A 111 -9.90 -5.01 8.76
C ARG A 111 -9.59 -4.50 7.35
N ASP A 112 -8.38 -4.75 6.87
CA ASP A 112 -7.89 -4.29 5.57
C ASP A 112 -6.63 -5.10 5.20
N PRO A 113 -6.25 -5.30 3.93
CA PRO A 113 -4.88 -5.72 3.64
C PRO A 113 -3.88 -4.71 4.22
N ARG A 114 -2.63 -5.14 4.40
CA ARG A 114 -1.55 -4.23 4.76
C ARG A 114 -0.52 -4.14 3.65
N GLY A 115 -0.15 -2.91 3.28
CA GLY A 115 0.99 -2.64 2.43
C GLY A 115 2.29 -3.14 3.07
N PHE A 116 3.19 -3.69 2.26
CA PHE A 116 4.52 -4.14 2.67
C PHE A 116 5.51 -3.73 1.57
N ALA A 117 5.78 -2.43 1.47
CA ALA A 117 6.57 -1.86 0.39
C ALA A 117 8.03 -1.66 0.81
N ILE A 118 8.97 -2.31 0.12
CA ILE A 118 10.40 -2.29 0.45
C ILE A 118 11.17 -1.63 -0.70
N LYS A 119 12.07 -0.71 -0.38
CA LYS A 119 13.07 -0.13 -1.27
C LYS A 119 14.44 -0.63 -0.83
N PHE A 120 15.14 -1.30 -1.74
CA PHE A 120 16.52 -1.75 -1.57
C PHE A 120 17.44 -0.75 -2.26
N TYR A 121 18.31 -0.11 -1.49
CA TYR A 121 19.31 0.81 -2.04
C TYR A 121 20.53 0.02 -2.49
N THR A 122 20.51 -0.51 -3.72
CA THR A 122 21.58 -1.36 -4.25
C THR A 122 22.66 -0.54 -4.96
N GLU A 123 23.82 -1.14 -5.25
CA GLU A 123 24.85 -0.51 -6.08
C GLU A 123 24.45 -0.33 -7.56
N GLU A 124 23.37 -0.98 -8.02
CA GLU A 124 22.88 -0.93 -9.40
C GLU A 124 21.60 -0.09 -9.53
N GLY A 125 21.27 0.69 -8.50
CA GLY A 125 20.06 1.49 -8.41
C GLY A 125 19.11 0.98 -7.32
N ASN A 126 17.96 1.63 -7.21
CA ASN A 126 16.93 1.22 -6.26
C ASN A 126 16.11 0.07 -6.85
N TRP A 127 15.94 -1.00 -6.08
CA TRP A 127 14.91 -2.01 -6.36
C TRP A 127 13.73 -1.81 -5.41
N ASP A 128 12.53 -1.66 -5.94
CA ASP A 128 11.31 -1.54 -5.13
C ASP A 128 10.45 -2.81 -5.25
N LEU A 129 10.36 -3.56 -4.16
CA LEU A 129 9.42 -4.67 -4.05
C LEU A 129 8.19 -4.20 -3.29
N VAL A 130 7.15 -3.83 -4.04
CA VAL A 130 5.95 -3.21 -3.50
C VAL A 130 4.89 -4.27 -3.20
N GLY A 131 5.07 -4.93 -2.06
CA GLY A 131 4.26 -6.07 -1.62
C GLY A 131 3.07 -5.71 -0.75
N ASN A 132 2.39 -6.75 -0.28
CA ASN A 132 1.33 -6.71 0.73
C ASN A 132 1.55 -7.81 1.78
N ASN A 133 0.76 -7.80 2.86
CA ASN A 133 0.73 -8.88 3.86
C ASN A 133 -0.02 -10.15 3.39
N THR A 134 -0.43 -10.20 2.12
CA THR A 134 -1.13 -11.29 1.49
C THR A 134 -0.40 -11.74 0.21
N PRO A 135 -0.33 -13.06 -0.08
CA PRO A 135 0.27 -13.57 -1.32
C PRO A 135 -0.59 -13.33 -2.56
N ILE A 136 -1.82 -12.85 -2.41
CA ILE A 136 -2.82 -12.72 -3.46
C ILE A 136 -3.48 -11.34 -3.45
N PHE A 137 -4.26 -11.03 -4.49
CA PHE A 137 -5.06 -9.81 -4.55
C PHE A 137 -6.50 -10.12 -4.98
N PHE A 138 -7.39 -9.12 -4.87
CA PHE A 138 -8.83 -9.29 -5.18
C PHE A 138 -9.10 -9.43 -6.68
N ILE A 139 -8.30 -8.78 -7.53
CA ILE A 139 -8.51 -8.75 -8.97
C ILE A 139 -7.24 -9.17 -9.69
N ARG A 140 -7.41 -9.69 -10.91
CA ARG A 140 -6.32 -10.17 -11.77
C ARG A 140 -6.12 -9.39 -13.07
N ASP A 141 -6.88 -8.30 -13.26
CA ASP A 141 -6.71 -7.38 -14.39
C ASP A 141 -6.73 -5.92 -13.88
N PRO A 142 -5.72 -5.10 -14.20
CA PRO A 142 -5.57 -3.77 -13.62
C PRO A 142 -6.66 -2.80 -14.06
N MET A 143 -7.40 -3.09 -15.14
CA MET A 143 -8.53 -2.27 -15.59
C MET A 143 -9.62 -2.16 -14.51
N LEU A 144 -9.77 -3.18 -13.66
CA LEU A 144 -10.74 -3.19 -12.57
C LEU A 144 -10.24 -2.46 -11.31
N PHE A 145 -8.98 -2.04 -11.25
CA PHE A 145 -8.40 -1.47 -10.02
C PHE A 145 -9.10 -0.18 -9.56
N PRO A 146 -9.40 0.82 -10.44
CA PRO A 146 -10.15 2.00 -10.01
C PRO A 146 -11.54 1.66 -9.47
N SER A 147 -12.30 0.82 -10.19
CA SER A 147 -13.63 0.37 -9.76
C SER A 147 -13.58 -0.35 -8.42
N PHE A 148 -12.64 -1.29 -8.24
CA PHE A 148 -12.42 -1.96 -6.97
C PHE A 148 -12.13 -0.95 -5.86
N ILE A 149 -11.17 -0.04 -6.04
CA ILE A 149 -10.81 0.94 -5.00
C ILE A 149 -11.96 1.89 -4.67
N HIS A 150 -12.78 2.31 -5.65
CA HIS A 150 -13.97 3.12 -5.38
C HIS A 150 -14.93 2.39 -4.42
N THR A 151 -15.14 1.08 -4.61
CA THR A 151 -16.02 0.26 -3.76
C THR A 151 -15.51 0.09 -2.34
N GLN A 152 -14.20 0.20 -2.12
CA GLN A 152 -13.58 0.14 -0.78
C GLN A 152 -13.49 1.51 -0.09
N LYS A 153 -13.86 2.58 -0.80
CA LYS A 153 -13.81 3.96 -0.31
C LYS A 153 -15.23 4.48 -0.07
N ARG A 154 -15.49 5.72 -0.45
CA ARG A 154 -16.66 6.48 -0.02
C ARG A 154 -17.66 6.57 -1.16
N LEU A 155 -18.94 6.35 -0.85
CA LEU A 155 -20.03 6.60 -1.79
C LEU A 155 -20.02 8.10 -2.17
N PRO A 156 -20.07 8.49 -3.46
CA PRO A 156 -19.88 9.87 -3.86
C PRO A 156 -20.93 10.85 -3.30
N SER A 157 -22.17 10.41 -3.11
CA SER A 157 -23.27 11.26 -2.64
C SER A 157 -23.24 11.52 -1.13
N THR A 158 -22.88 10.53 -0.33
CA THR A 158 -22.93 10.60 1.14
C THR A 158 -21.57 10.77 1.79
N HIS A 159 -20.49 10.49 1.05
CA HIS A 159 -19.12 10.42 1.55
C HIS A 159 -18.89 9.38 2.68
N LEU A 160 -19.84 8.46 2.88
CA LEU A 160 -19.77 7.36 3.86
C LEU A 160 -19.21 6.09 3.22
N LYS A 161 -18.75 5.14 4.05
CA LYS A 161 -18.50 3.76 3.61
C LYS A 161 -19.84 3.09 3.31
N ASP A 162 -19.87 2.29 2.25
CA ASP A 162 -21.10 1.67 1.75
C ASP A 162 -20.88 0.17 1.55
N ALA A 163 -21.61 -0.64 2.31
CA ALA A 163 -21.48 -2.09 2.24
C ALA A 163 -22.04 -2.65 0.94
N ASP A 164 -23.06 -2.03 0.36
CA ASP A 164 -23.67 -2.48 -0.88
C ASP A 164 -22.70 -2.30 -2.05
N MET A 165 -22.02 -1.15 -2.17
CA MET A 165 -20.95 -0.95 -3.16
C MET A 165 -19.86 -2.03 -3.08
N MET A 166 -19.37 -2.30 -1.85
CA MET A 166 -18.31 -3.27 -1.62
C MET A 166 -18.73 -4.69 -1.99
N TRP A 167 -19.88 -5.14 -1.48
CA TRP A 167 -20.37 -6.50 -1.67
C TRP A 167 -20.97 -6.72 -3.07
N ASP A 168 -21.52 -5.70 -3.71
CA ASP A 168 -21.97 -5.78 -5.11
C ASP A 168 -20.78 -6.10 -6.02
N PHE A 169 -19.68 -5.34 -5.90
CA PHE A 169 -18.47 -5.62 -6.66
C PHE A 169 -17.88 -7.00 -6.36
N PHE A 170 -17.73 -7.37 -5.08
CA PHE A 170 -17.22 -8.70 -4.70
C PHE A 170 -18.07 -9.83 -5.27
N SER A 171 -19.39 -9.72 -5.17
CA SER A 171 -20.30 -10.78 -5.62
C SER A 171 -20.42 -10.86 -7.14
N LEU A 172 -20.19 -9.76 -7.88
CA LEU A 172 -20.10 -9.75 -9.35
C LEU A 172 -18.76 -10.24 -9.89
N ARG A 173 -17.70 -10.18 -9.09
CA ARG A 173 -16.32 -10.53 -9.48
C ARG A 173 -15.82 -11.70 -8.63
N PRO A 174 -16.19 -12.96 -8.96
CA PRO A 174 -15.84 -14.13 -8.16
C PRO A 174 -14.32 -14.35 -8.04
N GLU A 175 -13.49 -13.76 -8.90
CA GLU A 175 -12.03 -13.78 -8.72
C GLU A 175 -11.55 -13.15 -7.39
N THR A 176 -12.40 -12.35 -6.73
CA THR A 176 -12.13 -11.70 -5.45
C THR A 176 -12.19 -12.65 -4.24
N LEU A 177 -12.84 -13.81 -4.39
CA LEU A 177 -13.18 -14.73 -3.29
C LEU A 177 -11.99 -15.18 -2.46
N HIS A 178 -10.83 -15.39 -3.09
CA HIS A 178 -9.65 -15.89 -2.38
C HIS A 178 -9.09 -14.82 -1.42
N GLN A 179 -8.88 -13.61 -1.92
CA GLN A 179 -8.39 -12.50 -1.10
C GLN A 179 -9.47 -12.00 -0.12
N GLN A 180 -10.74 -12.04 -0.50
CA GLN A 180 -11.85 -11.80 0.42
C GLN A 180 -11.82 -12.77 1.59
N SER A 181 -11.74 -14.08 1.31
CA SER A 181 -11.67 -15.10 2.37
C SER A 181 -10.44 -14.88 3.26
N PHE A 182 -9.28 -14.54 2.69
CA PHE A 182 -8.09 -14.20 3.46
C PHE A 182 -8.31 -12.96 4.36
N LEU A 183 -8.90 -11.89 3.81
CA LEU A 183 -9.18 -10.64 4.52
C LEU A 183 -10.13 -10.84 5.71
N PHE A 184 -11.13 -11.71 5.57
CA PHE A 184 -12.12 -11.95 6.63
C PHE A 184 -11.68 -13.01 7.66
N THR A 185 -10.52 -13.66 7.48
CA THR A 185 -9.85 -14.39 8.57
C THR A 185 -9.28 -13.44 9.63
N ASP A 186 -8.71 -14.00 10.70
CA ASP A 186 -7.99 -13.25 11.73
C ASP A 186 -6.84 -12.41 11.16
N ARG A 187 -6.25 -12.83 10.02
CA ARG A 187 -5.15 -12.08 9.37
C ARG A 187 -5.59 -10.73 8.77
N GLY A 188 -6.88 -10.44 8.72
CA GLY A 188 -7.41 -9.14 8.32
C GLY A 188 -7.05 -8.00 9.26
N ILE A 189 -6.70 -8.30 10.52
CA ILE A 189 -6.33 -7.31 11.52
C ILE A 189 -5.06 -7.77 12.25
N PRO A 190 -3.87 -7.55 11.68
CA PRO A 190 -2.63 -7.89 12.36
C PRO A 190 -2.43 -7.03 13.61
N ASP A 191 -1.80 -7.61 14.63
CA ASP A 191 -1.39 -6.87 15.83
C ASP A 191 -0.12 -6.06 15.55
N GLY A 192 -0.29 -4.85 15.00
CA GLY A 192 0.82 -4.01 14.54
C GLY A 192 1.51 -4.55 13.28
N PHE A 193 2.48 -3.79 12.78
CA PHE A 193 3.16 -4.15 11.53
C PHE A 193 4.15 -5.31 11.69
N ARG A 194 4.66 -5.56 12.90
CA ARG A 194 5.77 -6.51 13.14
C ARG A 194 5.31 -7.97 13.15
N PHE A 195 4.03 -8.23 13.36
CA PHE A 195 3.45 -9.57 13.52
C PHE A 195 2.68 -10.05 12.28
N MET A 196 3.00 -9.50 11.11
CA MET A 196 2.46 -9.95 9.82
C MET A 196 3.57 -10.38 8.86
N ASN A 197 3.24 -11.29 7.95
CA ASN A 197 4.13 -11.61 6.82
C ASN A 197 4.08 -10.49 5.76
N GLY A 198 5.03 -10.53 4.83
CA GLY A 198 5.04 -9.76 3.59
C GLY A 198 5.18 -10.66 2.38
N TYR A 199 4.67 -10.23 1.24
CA TYR A 199 4.71 -10.99 0.00
C TYR A 199 4.85 -10.03 -1.18
N GLY A 200 5.62 -10.40 -2.19
CA GLY A 200 5.58 -9.70 -3.48
C GLY A 200 4.24 -9.85 -4.20
N SER A 201 3.44 -10.85 -3.80
CA SER A 201 2.15 -11.30 -4.35
C SER A 201 2.26 -11.78 -5.80
N HIS A 202 2.70 -10.91 -6.70
CA HIS A 202 2.91 -11.21 -8.11
C HIS A 202 3.98 -12.28 -8.33
N THR A 203 3.86 -12.93 -9.47
CA THR A 203 4.99 -13.63 -10.07
C THR A 203 5.94 -12.61 -10.68
N PHE A 204 7.23 -12.73 -10.40
CA PHE A 204 8.29 -11.96 -11.02
C PHE A 204 9.16 -12.88 -11.86
N THR A 205 10.05 -12.29 -12.64
CA THR A 205 11.08 -13.00 -13.38
C THR A 205 12.44 -12.71 -12.75
N ASN A 206 13.22 -13.74 -12.46
CA ASN A 206 14.64 -13.61 -12.17
C ASN A 206 15.46 -14.12 -13.36
N VAL A 207 16.58 -13.44 -13.62
CA VAL A 207 17.54 -13.78 -14.67
C VAL A 207 18.90 -13.98 -14.03
N ASN A 208 19.51 -15.15 -14.26
CA ASN A 208 20.84 -15.45 -13.72
C ASN A 208 21.97 -14.89 -14.62
N VAL A 209 23.23 -15.15 -14.26
CA VAL A 209 24.41 -14.65 -15.00
C VAL A 209 24.56 -15.23 -16.41
N GLU A 210 23.91 -16.37 -16.68
CA GLU A 210 23.89 -17.03 -18.00
C GLU A 210 22.72 -16.52 -18.87
N GLY A 211 21.89 -15.60 -18.35
CA GLY A 211 20.68 -15.14 -19.03
C GLY A 211 19.48 -16.09 -18.90
N LYS A 212 19.56 -17.14 -18.08
CA LYS A 212 18.46 -18.08 -17.87
C LYS A 212 17.36 -17.46 -17.01
N THR A 213 16.14 -17.50 -17.53
CA THR A 213 14.93 -17.01 -16.88
C THR A 213 14.36 -18.05 -15.92
N THR A 214 13.93 -17.59 -14.75
CA THR A 214 13.09 -18.38 -13.84
C THR A 214 11.99 -17.49 -13.24
N TYR A 215 10.77 -18.00 -13.12
CA TYR A 215 9.70 -17.27 -12.44
C TYR A 215 9.80 -17.46 -10.93
N VAL A 216 9.51 -16.39 -10.17
CA VAL A 216 9.67 -16.38 -8.72
C VAL A 216 8.50 -15.71 -8.00
N LYS A 217 8.20 -16.20 -6.79
CA LYS A 217 7.38 -15.49 -5.78
C LYS A 217 8.27 -15.13 -4.59
N TYR A 218 8.15 -13.92 -4.07
CA TYR A 218 8.89 -13.45 -2.90
C TYR A 218 8.03 -13.50 -1.63
N HIS A 219 8.54 -14.08 -0.54
CA HIS A 219 7.84 -14.24 0.74
C HIS A 219 8.71 -13.78 1.91
N PHE A 220 8.27 -12.77 2.65
CA PHE A 220 8.87 -12.34 3.91
C PHE A 220 8.06 -12.92 5.07
N LYS A 221 8.65 -13.84 5.83
CA LYS A 221 8.01 -14.44 7.00
C LYS A 221 8.46 -13.69 8.24
N THR A 222 7.51 -13.24 9.07
CA THR A 222 7.86 -12.52 10.30
C THR A 222 8.59 -13.44 11.28
N ASP A 223 9.74 -12.98 11.78
CA ASP A 223 10.50 -13.71 12.80
C ASP A 223 9.91 -13.49 14.21
N GLN A 224 8.94 -12.58 14.35
CA GLN A 224 8.21 -12.32 15.60
C GLN A 224 7.05 -13.31 15.82
N GLY A 225 6.71 -14.11 14.81
CA GLY A 225 5.48 -14.90 14.76
C GLY A 225 4.27 -14.09 14.29
N ILE A 226 3.29 -14.78 13.69
CA ILE A 226 2.03 -14.14 13.31
C ILE A 226 1.19 -13.90 14.58
N ARG A 227 0.68 -12.68 14.72
CA ARG A 227 -0.26 -12.30 15.78
C ARG A 227 -1.29 -11.34 15.23
N THR A 228 -2.54 -11.51 15.65
CA THR A 228 -3.71 -10.80 15.15
C THR A 228 -4.53 -10.25 16.31
N LEU A 229 -5.37 -9.25 16.04
CA LEU A 229 -6.27 -8.66 17.02
C LEU A 229 -7.68 -9.25 16.88
N PRO A 230 -8.34 -9.62 17.99
CA PRO A 230 -9.79 -9.82 18.01
C PRO A 230 -10.53 -8.55 17.56
N VAL A 231 -11.71 -8.73 16.95
CA VAL A 231 -12.48 -7.62 16.34
C VAL A 231 -12.84 -6.54 17.36
N GLU A 232 -13.24 -6.94 18.55
CA GLU A 232 -13.65 -6.03 19.64
C GLU A 232 -12.45 -5.22 20.13
N LYS A 233 -11.29 -5.87 20.30
CA LYS A 233 -10.06 -5.18 20.71
C LYS A 233 -9.56 -4.22 19.63
N ALA A 234 -9.68 -4.61 18.36
CA ALA A 234 -9.35 -3.77 17.23
C ALA A 234 -10.23 -2.50 17.17
N ALA A 235 -11.54 -2.64 17.45
CA ALA A 235 -12.48 -1.53 17.54
C ALA A 235 -12.18 -0.59 18.73
N GLU A 236 -11.85 -1.15 19.91
CA GLU A 236 -11.41 -0.38 21.08
C GLU A 236 -10.16 0.46 20.75
N LEU A 237 -9.14 -0.17 20.16
CA LEU A 237 -7.90 0.49 19.76
C LEU A 237 -8.13 1.54 18.65
N ALA A 238 -9.04 1.28 17.71
CA ALA A 238 -9.34 2.23 16.65
C ALA A 238 -9.92 3.55 17.19
N GLY A 239 -10.65 3.50 18.31
CA GLY A 239 -11.15 4.69 19.00
C GLY A 239 -10.16 5.32 19.99
N SER A 240 -9.34 4.52 20.67
CA SER A 240 -8.45 4.98 21.74
C SER A 240 -7.03 5.34 21.30
N ASP A 241 -6.50 4.67 20.27
CA ASP A 241 -5.19 4.91 19.67
C ASP A 241 -5.22 4.61 18.16
N PRO A 242 -5.74 5.53 17.31
CA PRO A 242 -5.83 5.32 15.87
C PRO A 242 -4.46 5.15 15.19
N ASP A 243 -3.35 5.43 15.88
CA ASP A 243 -1.97 5.32 15.41
C ASP A 243 -1.21 4.14 16.02
N TYR A 244 -1.94 3.14 16.53
CA TYR A 244 -1.40 1.97 17.23
C TYR A 244 -0.22 1.27 16.53
N ALA A 245 -0.33 0.99 15.22
CA ALA A 245 0.69 0.22 14.51
C ALA A 245 1.92 1.08 14.21
N ILE A 246 1.74 2.39 14.00
CA ILE A 246 2.85 3.36 13.92
C ILE A 246 3.58 3.42 15.25
N ARG A 247 2.86 3.54 16.37
CA ARG A 247 3.41 3.58 17.72
C ARG A 247 4.20 2.30 18.04
N ASP A 248 3.60 1.12 17.82
CA ASP A 248 4.25 -0.18 18.05
C ASP A 248 5.58 -0.29 17.31
N LEU A 249 5.62 0.05 16.01
CA LEU A 249 6.84 -0.03 15.22
C LEU A 249 7.91 0.94 15.74
N TYR A 250 7.51 2.20 16.00
CA TYR A 250 8.43 3.24 16.46
C TYR A 250 9.06 2.88 17.80
N GLU A 251 8.23 2.52 18.79
CA GLU A 251 8.67 2.19 20.15
C GLU A 251 9.50 0.90 20.18
N ALA A 252 9.17 -0.10 19.36
CA ALA A 252 9.98 -1.32 19.24
C ALA A 252 11.40 -1.01 18.76
N ILE A 253 11.54 -0.15 17.74
CA ILE A 253 12.86 0.22 17.22
C ILE A 253 13.63 1.12 18.22
N ASP A 254 12.96 2.08 18.85
CA ASP A 254 13.56 2.97 19.85
C ASP A 254 14.10 2.20 21.06
N THR A 255 13.34 1.18 21.50
CA THR A 255 13.73 0.27 22.58
C THR A 255 14.62 -0.90 22.12
N LYS A 256 15.17 -0.84 20.90
CA LYS A 256 16.11 -1.81 20.30
C LYS A 256 15.55 -3.22 20.13
N LYS A 257 14.23 -3.39 20.12
CA LYS A 257 13.52 -4.64 19.75
C LYS A 257 13.26 -4.66 18.25
N TYR A 258 14.36 -4.71 17.48
CA TYR A 258 14.34 -4.62 16.03
C TYR A 258 13.54 -5.77 15.39
N PRO A 259 12.43 -5.49 14.68
CA PRO A 259 11.71 -6.55 13.98
C PRO A 259 12.49 -7.01 12.76
N SER A 260 12.36 -8.31 12.46
CA SER A 260 12.94 -8.93 11.28
C SER A 260 11.96 -9.85 10.55
N TRP A 261 12.30 -10.09 9.28
CA TRP A 261 11.60 -11.03 8.42
C TRP A 261 12.60 -11.84 7.62
N THR A 262 12.40 -13.15 7.56
CA THR A 262 13.18 -14.04 6.69
C THR A 262 12.57 -14.08 5.29
N LEU A 263 13.38 -13.76 4.27
CA LEU A 263 13.02 -13.83 2.87
C LEU A 263 13.18 -15.26 2.35
N TYR A 264 12.11 -15.76 1.74
CA TYR A 264 12.06 -16.96 0.94
C TYR A 264 11.61 -16.65 -0.48
N ILE A 265 12.01 -17.52 -1.41
CA ILE A 265 11.47 -17.55 -2.77
C ILE A 265 10.83 -18.90 -3.08
N GLN A 266 9.75 -18.90 -3.86
CA GLN A 266 9.35 -20.05 -4.67
C GLN A 266 9.89 -19.86 -6.09
N VAL A 267 10.15 -20.96 -6.79
CA VAL A 267 10.85 -20.96 -8.07
C VAL A 267 10.12 -21.88 -9.04
N MET A 268 9.80 -21.39 -10.23
CA MET A 268 9.11 -22.13 -11.30
C MET A 268 9.82 -21.86 -12.64
N THR A 269 10.23 -22.91 -13.36
CA THR A 269 10.87 -22.76 -14.67
C THR A 269 9.83 -22.40 -15.75
N PRO A 270 10.24 -21.82 -16.90
CA PRO A 270 9.31 -21.58 -18.02
C PRO A 270 8.57 -22.84 -18.48
N GLU A 271 9.24 -24.01 -18.47
CA GLU A 271 8.63 -25.29 -18.83
C GLU A 271 7.59 -25.74 -17.80
N GLN A 272 7.87 -25.54 -16.51
CA GLN A 272 6.89 -25.82 -15.46
C GLN A 272 5.66 -24.89 -15.57
N ALA A 273 5.89 -23.60 -15.85
CA ALA A 273 4.82 -22.62 -16.03
C ALA A 273 3.93 -22.95 -17.23
N ALA A 274 4.50 -23.44 -18.35
CA ALA A 274 3.75 -23.85 -19.53
C ALA A 274 2.89 -25.11 -19.31
N ASN A 275 3.24 -25.95 -18.33
CA ASN A 275 2.52 -27.18 -17.98
C ASN A 275 1.67 -27.03 -16.71
N GLU A 276 1.55 -25.83 -16.15
CA GLU A 276 0.72 -25.59 -14.97
C GLU A 276 -0.76 -25.54 -15.35
N THR A 277 -1.61 -26.13 -14.53
CA THR A 277 -3.07 -26.18 -14.79
C THR A 277 -3.76 -24.85 -14.46
N MET A 278 -3.21 -24.09 -13.52
CA MET A 278 -3.64 -22.74 -13.22
C MET A 278 -2.64 -21.75 -13.80
N ASN A 279 -3.14 -20.59 -14.24
CA ASN A 279 -2.31 -19.50 -14.71
C ASN A 279 -1.29 -19.10 -13.62
N PRO A 280 0.03 -19.32 -13.83
CA PRO A 280 1.03 -19.02 -12.81
C PRO A 280 1.25 -17.51 -12.61
N PHE A 281 0.65 -16.68 -13.47
CA PHE A 281 0.71 -15.22 -13.44
C PHE A 281 -0.59 -14.57 -12.95
N ASP A 282 -1.58 -15.36 -12.51
CA ASP A 282 -2.80 -14.86 -11.87
C ASP A 282 -2.52 -14.54 -10.39
N VAL A 283 -2.54 -13.25 -10.02
CA VAL A 283 -2.30 -12.80 -8.64
C VAL A 283 -3.44 -13.16 -7.67
N THR A 284 -4.56 -13.71 -8.14
CA THR A 284 -5.59 -14.27 -7.23
C THR A 284 -5.27 -15.71 -6.83
N LYS A 285 -4.17 -16.28 -7.35
CA LYS A 285 -3.71 -17.65 -7.08
C LYS A 285 -2.36 -17.68 -6.36
N VAL A 286 -2.16 -18.74 -5.58
CA VAL A 286 -0.87 -19.09 -4.99
C VAL A 286 -0.25 -20.28 -5.70
N TRP A 287 1.08 -20.40 -5.63
CA TRP A 287 1.77 -21.64 -5.99
C TRP A 287 1.83 -22.56 -4.78
N SER A 288 1.36 -23.80 -4.92
CA SER A 288 1.39 -24.74 -3.80
C SER A 288 2.82 -24.94 -3.27
N HIS A 289 3.02 -24.79 -1.96
CA HIS A 289 4.32 -25.05 -1.33
C HIS A 289 4.76 -26.51 -1.46
N SER A 290 3.83 -27.47 -1.64
CA SER A 290 4.20 -28.88 -1.85
C SER A 290 4.84 -29.12 -3.22
N LYS A 291 4.45 -28.33 -4.23
CA LYS A 291 4.98 -28.42 -5.59
C LYS A 291 6.19 -27.50 -5.81
N TYR A 292 6.15 -26.31 -5.20
CA TYR A 292 7.20 -25.31 -5.27
C TYR A 292 7.61 -24.88 -3.86
N PRO A 293 8.51 -25.63 -3.19
CA PRO A 293 8.92 -25.34 -1.82
C PRO A 293 9.58 -23.97 -1.66
N LEU A 294 9.50 -23.41 -0.44
CA LEU A 294 10.20 -22.18 -0.08
C LEU A 294 11.71 -22.42 0.01
N ILE A 295 12.48 -21.55 -0.63
CA ILE A 295 13.95 -21.54 -0.58
C ILE A 295 14.37 -20.27 0.16
N GLU A 296 15.09 -20.42 1.27
CA GLU A 296 15.58 -19.28 2.04
C GLU A 296 16.65 -18.49 1.27
N VAL A 297 16.63 -17.17 1.43
CA VAL A 297 17.51 -16.23 0.74
C VAL A 297 18.30 -15.37 1.72
N GLY A 298 17.60 -14.71 2.64
CA GLY A 298 18.17 -13.66 3.48
C GLY A 298 17.22 -13.15 4.54
N ARG A 299 17.63 -12.11 5.26
CA ARG A 299 16.86 -11.52 6.36
C ARG A 299 16.76 -10.01 6.21
N LEU A 300 15.54 -9.50 6.32
CA LEU A 300 15.23 -8.08 6.47
C LEU A 300 15.23 -7.72 7.95
N VAL A 301 15.91 -6.65 8.34
CA VAL A 301 15.94 -6.13 9.72
C VAL A 301 15.65 -4.63 9.70
N LEU A 302 14.76 -4.15 10.57
CA LEU A 302 14.46 -2.72 10.74
C LEU A 302 15.05 -2.23 12.06
N ASN A 303 15.97 -1.27 11.99
CA ASN A 303 16.74 -0.83 13.14
C ASN A 303 16.90 0.69 13.27
N ARG A 304 16.16 1.47 12.47
CA ARG A 304 16.19 2.93 12.54
C ARG A 304 14.83 3.53 12.23
N ASN A 305 14.33 4.37 13.13
CA ASN A 305 13.14 5.20 12.92
C ASN A 305 13.42 6.36 11.95
N PRO A 306 12.39 6.92 11.30
CA PRO A 306 12.53 8.16 10.55
C PRO A 306 12.89 9.32 11.48
N SER A 307 13.74 10.26 11.02
CA SER A 307 14.02 11.49 11.79
C SER A 307 12.90 12.51 11.62
N ASN A 308 12.26 12.52 10.45
CA ASN A 308 11.04 13.30 10.17
C ASN A 308 10.07 12.45 9.35
N TYR A 309 8.87 12.19 9.89
CA TYR A 309 7.86 11.35 9.23
C TYR A 309 7.47 11.88 7.84
N PHE A 310 7.25 13.19 7.69
CA PHE A 310 6.81 13.75 6.41
C PHE A 310 7.89 13.60 5.32
N ALA A 311 9.14 13.97 5.63
CA ALA A 311 10.25 13.91 4.69
C ALA A 311 10.65 12.48 4.32
N GLU A 312 10.57 11.55 5.27
CA GLU A 312 11.14 10.21 5.12
C GLU A 312 10.09 9.13 4.88
N ILE A 313 8.83 9.31 5.31
CA ILE A 313 7.76 8.32 5.15
C ILE A 313 6.66 8.83 4.21
N GLU A 314 6.16 10.05 4.42
CA GLU A 314 5.07 10.58 3.57
C GLU A 314 5.56 10.79 2.13
N GLN A 315 6.76 11.34 1.95
CA GLN A 315 7.37 11.55 0.63
C GLN A 315 8.07 10.31 0.03
N LEU A 316 8.09 9.17 0.74
CA LEU A 316 8.67 7.93 0.23
C LEU A 316 7.86 7.37 -0.96
N ALA A 317 8.53 7.05 -2.05
CA ALA A 317 7.91 6.59 -3.29
C ALA A 317 8.49 5.23 -3.71
N PHE A 318 7.61 4.25 -3.94
CA PHE A 318 7.99 2.91 -4.36
C PHE A 318 7.33 2.55 -5.68
N SER A 319 8.08 2.11 -6.69
CA SER A 319 7.52 1.72 -7.97
C SER A 319 7.89 0.30 -8.36
N PRO A 320 6.93 -0.60 -8.67
CA PRO A 320 7.26 -1.93 -9.18
C PRO A 320 8.10 -1.92 -10.48
N SER A 321 8.15 -0.80 -11.21
CA SER A 321 9.05 -0.63 -12.37
C SER A 321 10.50 -0.31 -12.02
N ASN A 322 10.80 0.01 -10.76
CA ASN A 322 12.18 0.14 -10.27
C ASN A 322 12.74 -1.25 -10.00
N MET A 323 13.28 -1.87 -11.04
CA MET A 323 13.97 -3.16 -10.98
C MET A 323 15.44 -2.98 -11.38
N VAL A 324 16.30 -3.80 -10.80
CA VAL A 324 17.75 -3.83 -11.08
C VAL A 324 18.09 -5.04 -11.95
N PRO A 325 19.25 -5.06 -12.65
CA PRO A 325 19.63 -6.20 -13.47
C PRO A 325 19.49 -7.54 -12.74
N GLY A 326 18.91 -8.53 -13.41
CA GLY A 326 18.61 -9.85 -12.83
C GLY A 326 17.20 -9.99 -12.25
N ILE A 327 16.42 -8.91 -12.15
CA ILE A 327 15.02 -8.91 -11.72
C ILE A 327 14.18 -8.21 -12.79
N GLU A 328 13.11 -8.86 -13.24
CA GLU A 328 12.26 -8.43 -14.35
C GLU A 328 10.77 -8.66 -14.02
N PRO A 329 9.84 -7.96 -14.68
CA PRO A 329 8.43 -8.25 -14.54
C PRO A 329 8.07 -9.59 -15.22
N SER A 330 7.00 -10.23 -14.74
CA SER A 330 6.35 -11.34 -15.44
C SER A 330 5.16 -10.83 -16.27
N PRO A 331 4.52 -11.70 -17.08
CA PRO A 331 3.28 -11.38 -17.79
C PRO A 331 2.03 -11.20 -16.91
N ASP A 332 2.14 -11.23 -15.58
CA ASP A 332 1.03 -10.94 -14.66
C ASP A 332 0.43 -9.56 -15.00
N LYS A 333 -0.83 -9.57 -15.45
CA LYS A 333 -1.50 -8.35 -15.93
C LYS A 333 -1.55 -7.26 -14.86
N MET A 334 -1.78 -7.64 -13.60
CA MET A 334 -1.80 -6.67 -12.50
C MET A 334 -0.43 -6.06 -12.32
N LEU A 335 0.64 -6.87 -12.32
CA LEU A 335 2.01 -6.35 -12.25
C LEU A 335 2.29 -5.38 -13.40
N GLN A 336 1.91 -5.73 -14.63
CA GLN A 336 2.10 -4.90 -15.83
C GLN A 336 1.44 -3.51 -15.69
N GLY A 337 0.18 -3.44 -15.23
CA GLY A 337 -0.50 -2.16 -15.00
C GLY A 337 0.19 -1.29 -13.94
N ARG A 338 0.77 -1.93 -12.91
CA ARG A 338 1.49 -1.23 -11.83
C ARG A 338 2.81 -0.62 -12.29
N LEU A 339 3.45 -1.14 -13.34
CA LEU A 339 4.69 -0.57 -13.89
C LEU A 339 4.49 0.89 -14.34
N PHE A 340 3.29 1.22 -14.84
CA PHE A 340 2.88 2.56 -15.25
C PHE A 340 2.29 3.39 -14.10
N SER A 341 1.32 2.82 -13.37
CA SER A 341 0.48 3.59 -12.45
C SER A 341 1.27 4.23 -11.29
N TYR A 342 2.31 3.57 -10.78
CA TYR A 342 3.05 4.08 -9.62
C TYR A 342 3.90 5.32 -9.95
N PRO A 343 4.79 5.30 -10.98
CA PRO A 343 5.52 6.50 -11.36
C PRO A 343 4.62 7.66 -11.78
N ASP A 344 3.49 7.36 -12.41
CA ASP A 344 2.48 8.37 -12.79
C ASP A 344 1.90 9.08 -11.56
N ALA A 345 1.37 8.31 -10.60
CA ALA A 345 0.84 8.86 -9.35
C ALA A 345 1.90 9.62 -8.53
N HIS A 346 3.17 9.20 -8.56
CA HIS A 346 4.25 9.94 -7.89
C HIS A 346 4.54 11.29 -8.52
N ARG A 347 4.52 11.39 -9.86
CA ARG A 347 4.73 12.66 -10.56
C ARG A 347 3.65 13.68 -10.21
N TYR A 348 2.40 13.23 -10.03
CA TYR A 348 1.32 14.07 -9.53
C TYR A 348 1.52 14.45 -8.05
N ARG A 349 1.73 13.45 -7.19
CA ARG A 349 1.74 13.64 -5.73
C ARG A 349 2.94 14.42 -5.21
N LEU A 350 4.12 14.20 -5.79
CA LEU A 350 5.41 14.70 -5.29
C LEU A 350 6.12 15.61 -6.29
N GLY A 351 5.61 15.72 -7.51
CA GLY A 351 6.27 16.44 -8.61
C GLY A 351 7.20 15.57 -9.43
N THR A 352 7.62 16.09 -10.59
CA THR A 352 8.42 15.36 -11.59
C THR A 352 9.79 14.92 -11.07
N ASN A 353 10.38 15.69 -10.15
CA ASN A 353 11.71 15.45 -9.58
C ASN A 353 11.68 14.71 -8.24
N TYR A 354 10.63 13.95 -7.91
CA TYR A 354 10.51 13.26 -6.62
C TYR A 354 11.68 12.32 -6.27
N ASN A 355 12.44 11.85 -7.26
CA ASN A 355 13.67 11.06 -7.04
C ASN A 355 14.85 11.86 -6.48
N GLN A 356 14.77 13.20 -6.48
CA GLN A 356 15.74 14.08 -5.82
C GLN A 356 15.48 14.20 -4.32
N ILE A 357 14.27 13.85 -3.84
CA ILE A 357 13.95 13.80 -2.42
C ILE A 357 14.87 12.75 -1.75
N PRO A 358 15.55 13.07 -0.63
CA PRO A 358 16.62 12.24 -0.08
C PRO A 358 16.27 10.76 0.10
N VAL A 359 15.06 10.45 0.56
CA VAL A 359 14.63 9.08 0.81
C VAL A 359 14.39 8.27 -0.47
N ASN A 360 14.13 8.93 -1.60
CA ASN A 360 13.90 8.29 -2.89
C ASN A 360 15.18 8.16 -3.72
N ARG A 361 16.24 8.89 -3.36
CA ARG A 361 17.48 8.97 -4.12
C ARG A 361 18.22 7.62 -4.12
N PRO A 362 18.71 7.14 -5.27
CA PRO A 362 19.62 5.99 -5.30
C PRO A 362 20.98 6.33 -4.68
N LEU A 363 21.75 5.30 -4.29
CA LEU A 363 23.10 5.49 -3.76
C LEU A 363 24.04 6.12 -4.79
N GLN A 364 23.93 5.68 -6.04
CA GLN A 364 24.68 6.23 -7.17
C GLN A 364 23.95 7.44 -7.73
N VAL A 365 24.68 8.53 -8.01
CA VAL A 365 24.11 9.73 -8.63
C VAL A 365 23.63 9.36 -10.04
N PRO A 366 22.33 9.51 -10.36
CA PRO A 366 21.82 9.18 -11.68
C PRO A 366 22.51 9.98 -12.79
N GLN A 367 22.96 9.29 -13.84
CA GLN A 367 23.49 9.89 -15.06
C GLN A 367 22.46 9.69 -16.17
N THR A 368 21.69 10.74 -16.50
CA THR A 368 20.54 10.64 -17.41
C THR A 368 20.50 11.79 -18.43
N TYR A 369 19.57 11.69 -19.37
CA TYR A 369 19.27 12.76 -20.32
C TYR A 369 18.06 13.62 -19.92
N GLN A 370 17.50 13.42 -18.71
CA GLN A 370 16.39 14.21 -18.18
C GLN A 370 16.91 15.53 -17.60
N ARG A 371 16.15 16.62 -17.77
CA ARG A 371 16.49 17.97 -17.27
C ARG A 371 15.25 18.70 -16.75
N ASP A 372 15.51 19.72 -15.94
CA ASP A 372 14.56 20.76 -15.51
C ASP A 372 13.39 20.19 -14.67
N GLY A 373 12.20 20.78 -14.81
CA GLY A 373 11.00 20.40 -14.06
C GLY A 373 10.92 21.03 -12.67
N PHE A 374 9.73 20.91 -12.05
CA PHE A 374 9.45 21.49 -10.74
C PHE A 374 10.43 20.98 -9.68
N MET A 375 10.99 21.91 -8.89
CA MET A 375 11.95 21.64 -7.82
C MET A 375 13.20 20.85 -8.26
N ALA A 376 13.80 21.22 -9.40
CA ALA A 376 15.16 20.80 -9.74
C ALA A 376 16.17 21.51 -8.82
N ILE A 377 16.74 20.78 -7.86
CA ILE A 377 17.55 21.34 -6.76
C ILE A 377 18.97 20.78 -6.68
N ASN A 378 19.30 19.79 -7.52
CA ASN A 378 20.57 19.06 -7.47
C ASN A 378 21.62 19.54 -8.51
N GLY A 379 21.46 20.75 -9.04
CA GLY A 379 22.31 21.29 -10.11
C GLY A 379 21.98 20.77 -11.51
N ASN A 380 20.98 19.90 -11.67
CA ASN A 380 20.41 19.51 -12.98
C ASN A 380 21.44 18.95 -13.99
N MET A 381 22.46 18.24 -13.50
CA MET A 381 23.61 17.74 -14.28
C MET A 381 24.43 18.83 -15.00
N ASN A 382 24.35 20.09 -14.54
CA ASN A 382 25.12 21.23 -15.03
C ASN A 382 25.09 21.34 -16.57
N ASP A 383 26.26 21.35 -17.21
CA ASP A 383 26.49 21.49 -18.65
C ASP A 383 26.60 20.14 -19.39
N THR A 384 26.27 19.01 -18.72
CA THR A 384 26.29 17.68 -19.35
C THR A 384 25.34 17.64 -20.55
N PRO A 385 25.71 17.03 -21.70
CA PRO A 385 24.82 16.89 -22.85
C PRO A 385 23.46 16.26 -22.47
N ASN A 386 22.37 16.84 -22.97
CA ASN A 386 21.00 16.41 -22.69
C ASN A 386 20.36 15.61 -23.85
N TYR A 387 21.16 15.11 -24.80
CA TYR A 387 20.71 14.32 -25.95
C TYR A 387 21.61 13.10 -26.22
N PHE A 388 21.04 12.05 -26.83
CA PHE A 388 21.73 10.83 -27.26
C PHE A 388 21.30 10.41 -28.68
N PRO A 389 22.22 9.93 -29.54
CA PRO A 389 23.67 9.88 -29.32
C PRO A 389 24.31 11.28 -29.36
N ASN A 390 25.51 11.43 -28.84
CA ASN A 390 26.27 12.69 -28.88
C ASN A 390 27.78 12.44 -28.97
N SER A 391 28.53 13.42 -29.50
CA SER A 391 30.00 13.42 -29.55
C SER A 391 30.62 14.31 -28.47
N LYS A 392 29.90 14.50 -27.36
CA LYS A 392 30.22 15.47 -26.29
C LYS A 392 30.40 14.80 -24.93
N ASN A 393 30.79 13.51 -24.94
CA ASN A 393 31.04 12.71 -23.74
C ASN A 393 29.83 12.61 -22.78
N GLY A 394 28.60 12.63 -23.30
CA GLY A 394 27.42 12.28 -22.49
C GLY A 394 27.41 10.79 -22.08
N PRO A 395 26.60 10.42 -21.08
CA PRO A 395 26.63 9.07 -20.51
C PRO A 395 26.25 7.97 -21.52
N PRO A 396 27.11 6.96 -21.77
CA PRO A 396 26.82 5.89 -22.72
C PRO A 396 25.89 4.81 -22.14
N GLU A 397 25.30 4.00 -23.01
CA GLU A 397 24.57 2.79 -22.63
C GLU A 397 25.54 1.70 -22.12
N ASN A 398 25.08 0.85 -21.19
CA ASN A 398 25.85 -0.32 -20.77
C ASN A 398 25.74 -1.44 -21.82
N THR A 399 26.81 -1.65 -22.57
CA THR A 399 26.86 -2.62 -23.68
C THR A 399 26.95 -4.08 -23.25
N THR A 400 27.05 -4.38 -21.95
CA THR A 400 26.98 -5.75 -21.42
C THR A 400 25.54 -6.18 -21.08
N LEU A 401 24.62 -5.22 -20.94
CA LEU A 401 23.21 -5.50 -20.65
C LEU A 401 22.41 -5.57 -21.95
N ARG A 402 21.38 -6.41 -21.98
CA ARG A 402 20.45 -6.51 -23.11
C ARG A 402 19.03 -6.50 -22.59
N TYR A 403 18.14 -5.85 -23.33
CA TYR A 403 16.71 -6.06 -23.13
C TYR A 403 16.38 -7.51 -23.50
N ARG A 404 15.59 -8.18 -22.67
CA ARG A 404 15.18 -9.56 -22.95
C ARG A 404 14.27 -9.59 -24.19
N ALA A 405 14.68 -10.35 -25.20
CA ALA A 405 13.82 -10.62 -26.35
C ALA A 405 12.68 -11.55 -25.92
N TYR A 406 11.44 -11.15 -26.22
CA TYR A 406 10.30 -12.06 -26.13
C TYR A 406 10.45 -13.13 -27.21
N GLN A 407 10.51 -14.40 -26.80
CA GLN A 407 10.52 -15.55 -27.70
C GLN A 407 9.19 -16.28 -27.54
N GLY A 408 8.26 -16.04 -28.46
CA GLY A 408 6.96 -16.70 -28.50
C GLY A 408 6.42 -16.75 -29.93
N ASN A 409 5.46 -17.65 -30.17
CA ASN A 409 4.80 -17.76 -31.47
C ASN A 409 4.09 -16.44 -31.85
N HIS A 410 3.90 -16.20 -33.15
CA HIS A 410 3.04 -15.12 -33.63
C HIS A 410 1.69 -15.18 -32.89
N SER A 411 1.37 -14.11 -32.17
CA SER A 411 0.22 -14.05 -31.28
C SER A 411 -0.64 -12.86 -31.66
N MET A 412 -1.96 -13.02 -31.61
CA MET A 412 -2.90 -11.92 -31.81
C MET A 412 -2.93 -11.04 -30.56
N VAL A 413 -2.76 -9.72 -30.75
CA VAL A 413 -2.94 -8.74 -29.66
C VAL A 413 -4.44 -8.47 -29.54
N ASN A 414 -5.05 -8.85 -28.41
CA ASN A 414 -6.47 -8.66 -28.15
C ASN A 414 -6.74 -8.50 -26.63
N LYS A 415 -7.97 -8.14 -26.26
CA LYS A 415 -8.44 -8.13 -24.88
C LYS A 415 -8.94 -9.52 -24.49
N TYR A 416 -8.05 -10.32 -23.89
CA TYR A 416 -8.41 -11.64 -23.37
C TYR A 416 -9.07 -11.51 -22.00
N SER A 417 -10.37 -11.79 -21.93
CA SER A 417 -11.12 -11.86 -20.66
C SER A 417 -10.59 -13.01 -19.81
N THR A 418 -10.52 -12.79 -18.50
CA THR A 418 -10.17 -13.81 -17.48
C THR A 418 -11.37 -14.11 -16.59
N HIS A 419 -12.59 -13.86 -17.08
CA HIS A 419 -13.83 -14.05 -16.33
C HIS A 419 -14.08 -15.54 -16.01
N ASP A 420 -13.81 -16.42 -16.97
CA ASP A 420 -14.10 -17.87 -16.89
C ASP A 420 -12.94 -18.69 -16.29
N ASP A 421 -11.83 -18.03 -15.94
CA ASP A 421 -10.74 -18.65 -15.19
C ASP A 421 -11.25 -19.16 -13.83
N ASP A 422 -10.67 -20.25 -13.30
CA ASP A 422 -11.07 -20.81 -11.99
C ASP A 422 -11.05 -19.77 -10.86
N ASN A 423 -12.15 -19.68 -10.12
CA ASN A 423 -12.33 -18.73 -9.02
C ASN A 423 -12.58 -19.41 -7.66
N TYR A 424 -12.79 -20.72 -7.65
CA TYR A 424 -13.36 -21.42 -6.49
C TYR A 424 -12.41 -22.45 -5.91
N SER A 425 -11.59 -23.12 -6.73
CA SER A 425 -10.85 -24.31 -6.31
C SER A 425 -9.88 -24.03 -5.16
N GLN A 426 -8.99 -23.03 -5.30
CA GLN A 426 -8.05 -22.68 -4.23
C GLN A 426 -8.74 -22.13 -2.97
N VAL A 427 -9.89 -21.47 -3.11
CA VAL A 427 -10.64 -20.91 -1.97
C VAL A 427 -11.27 -22.04 -1.16
N GLY A 428 -11.85 -23.04 -1.84
CA GLY A 428 -12.34 -24.26 -1.20
C GLY A 428 -11.22 -25.04 -0.51
N GLU A 429 -10.04 -25.14 -1.13
CA GLU A 429 -8.88 -25.76 -0.49
C GLU A 429 -8.39 -24.97 0.73
N PHE A 430 -8.33 -23.65 0.65
CA PHE A 430 -8.00 -22.77 1.77
C PHE A 430 -8.96 -23.00 2.94
N TYR A 431 -10.27 -22.97 2.68
CA TYR A 431 -11.30 -23.20 3.70
C TYR A 431 -11.20 -24.59 4.33
N ARG A 432 -11.01 -25.66 3.54
CA ARG A 432 -11.01 -27.04 4.04
C ARG A 432 -9.71 -27.49 4.68
N LYS A 433 -8.55 -27.08 4.12
CA LYS A 433 -7.24 -27.65 4.43
C LYS A 433 -6.35 -26.72 5.24
N ILE A 434 -6.57 -25.41 5.19
CA ILE A 434 -5.70 -24.41 5.83
C ILE A 434 -6.32 -23.88 7.12
N LEU A 435 -7.65 -23.69 7.15
CA LEU A 435 -8.34 -23.20 8.34
C LEU A 435 -8.78 -24.36 9.22
N ASP A 436 -8.54 -24.24 10.52
CA ASP A 436 -9.20 -25.08 11.52
C ASP A 436 -10.66 -24.65 11.73
N ASP A 437 -11.39 -25.33 12.61
CA ASP A 437 -12.81 -25.00 12.80
C ASP A 437 -13.05 -23.64 13.46
N ALA A 438 -12.19 -23.22 14.39
CA ALA A 438 -12.29 -21.91 15.03
C ALA A 438 -12.02 -20.78 14.02
N ALA A 439 -11.00 -20.91 13.17
CA ALA A 439 -10.72 -19.95 12.12
C ALA A 439 -11.83 -19.87 11.07
N ARG A 440 -12.52 -20.99 10.77
CA ARG A 440 -13.72 -21.00 9.91
C ARG A 440 -14.92 -20.32 10.57
N GLU A 441 -15.07 -20.48 11.89
CA GLU A 441 -16.09 -19.77 12.66
C GLU A 441 -15.88 -18.26 12.59
N HIS A 442 -14.69 -17.78 12.97
CA HIS A 442 -14.35 -16.35 12.88
C HIS A 442 -14.50 -15.80 11.46
N LEU A 443 -14.03 -16.52 10.45
CA LEU A 443 -14.16 -16.13 9.04
C LEU A 443 -15.63 -15.88 8.68
N THR A 444 -16.51 -16.81 9.01
CA THR A 444 -17.94 -16.74 8.68
C THR A 444 -18.67 -15.68 9.52
N ASP A 445 -18.29 -15.46 10.77
CA ASP A 445 -18.78 -14.35 11.60
C ASP A 445 -18.43 -12.99 10.99
N ASN A 446 -17.15 -12.83 10.64
CA ASN A 446 -16.64 -11.58 10.10
C ASN A 446 -17.29 -11.24 8.75
N ILE A 447 -17.50 -12.25 7.89
CA ILE A 447 -18.23 -12.08 6.63
C ILE A 447 -19.67 -11.66 6.91
N ALA A 448 -20.39 -12.41 7.76
CA ALA A 448 -21.80 -12.16 8.02
C ALA A 448 -22.04 -10.77 8.64
N ALA A 449 -21.20 -10.37 9.60
CA ALA A 449 -21.24 -9.05 10.24
C ALA A 449 -21.11 -7.88 9.26
N SER A 450 -20.38 -8.10 8.15
CA SER A 450 -20.25 -7.12 7.07
C SER A 450 -21.38 -7.25 6.04
N LEU A 451 -21.64 -8.46 5.53
CA LEU A 451 -22.56 -8.77 4.44
C LEU A 451 -24.02 -8.44 4.77
N VAL A 452 -24.43 -8.58 6.03
CA VAL A 452 -25.80 -8.25 6.49
C VAL A 452 -26.17 -6.77 6.28
N ASN A 453 -25.20 -5.90 5.97
CA ASN A 453 -25.42 -4.49 5.66
C ASN A 453 -25.68 -4.21 4.16
N ALA A 454 -25.48 -5.20 3.28
CA ALA A 454 -25.76 -5.08 1.85
C ALA A 454 -27.23 -5.40 1.53
N SER A 455 -27.67 -5.11 0.31
CA SER A 455 -29.01 -5.46 -0.19
C SER A 455 -29.20 -6.98 -0.32
N GLN A 456 -30.42 -7.46 -0.14
CA GLN A 456 -30.73 -8.91 -0.21
C GLN A 456 -30.27 -9.60 -1.51
N PRO A 457 -30.40 -9.00 -2.72
CA PRO A 457 -29.88 -9.63 -3.94
C PRO A 457 -28.36 -9.79 -3.93
N VAL A 458 -27.64 -8.81 -3.37
CA VAL A 458 -26.18 -8.86 -3.21
C VAL A 458 -25.79 -9.94 -2.20
N GLN A 459 -26.50 -10.03 -1.08
CA GLN A 459 -26.30 -11.10 -0.08
C GLN A 459 -26.45 -12.49 -0.70
N ALA A 460 -27.55 -12.74 -1.43
CA ALA A 460 -27.81 -14.02 -2.08
C ALA A 460 -26.71 -14.41 -3.07
N ARG A 461 -26.25 -13.46 -3.90
CA ARG A 461 -25.17 -13.71 -4.87
C ARG A 461 -23.82 -13.99 -4.19
N ALA A 462 -23.48 -13.25 -3.14
CA ALA A 462 -22.26 -13.50 -2.38
C ALA A 462 -22.26 -14.90 -1.74
N ILE A 463 -23.39 -15.32 -1.16
CA ILE A 463 -23.55 -16.63 -0.53
C ILE A 463 -23.48 -17.76 -1.56
N ALA A 464 -24.05 -17.57 -2.75
CA ALA A 464 -23.91 -18.51 -3.85
C ALA A 464 -22.42 -18.72 -4.22
N ASN A 465 -21.64 -17.64 -4.34
CA ASN A 465 -20.21 -17.75 -4.61
C ASN A 465 -19.44 -18.51 -3.51
N PHE A 466 -19.76 -18.31 -2.23
CA PHE A 466 -19.16 -19.10 -1.15
C PHE A 466 -19.56 -20.58 -1.20
N THR A 467 -20.78 -20.87 -1.62
CA THR A 467 -21.30 -22.24 -1.80
C THR A 467 -20.54 -22.98 -2.90
N GLU A 468 -20.19 -22.30 -4.00
CA GLU A 468 -19.35 -22.86 -5.08
C GLU A 468 -17.93 -23.19 -4.61
N CYS A 469 -17.36 -22.44 -3.65
CA CYS A 469 -16.09 -22.81 -3.02
C CYS A 469 -16.22 -24.05 -2.15
N ASP A 470 -17.26 -24.09 -1.31
CA ASP A 470 -17.59 -25.19 -0.41
C ASP A 470 -19.04 -25.07 0.13
N PRO A 471 -19.89 -26.10 0.01
CA PRO A 471 -21.28 -26.02 0.48
C PRO A 471 -21.45 -25.74 1.97
N HIS A 472 -20.49 -26.16 2.81
CA HIS A 472 -20.51 -25.87 4.24
C HIS A 472 -20.12 -24.42 4.52
N TYR A 473 -19.23 -23.83 3.70
CA TYR A 473 -18.87 -22.43 3.82
C TYR A 473 -20.06 -21.51 3.52
N GLY A 474 -20.72 -21.71 2.38
CA GLY A 474 -21.91 -20.93 2.02
C GLY A 474 -23.03 -21.02 3.05
N ARG A 475 -23.31 -22.24 3.56
CA ARG A 475 -24.33 -22.47 4.59
C ARG A 475 -24.05 -21.71 5.88
N ARG A 476 -22.82 -21.77 6.42
CA ARG A 476 -22.47 -21.06 7.66
C ARG A 476 -22.63 -19.55 7.52
N VAL A 477 -22.24 -18.98 6.37
CA VAL A 477 -22.44 -17.55 6.12
C VAL A 477 -23.92 -17.21 6.09
N GLN A 478 -24.74 -18.00 5.39
CA GLN A 478 -26.20 -17.80 5.31
C GLN A 478 -26.85 -17.80 6.70
N GLU A 479 -26.61 -18.84 7.50
CA GLU A 479 -27.20 -18.98 8.84
C GLU A 479 -26.87 -17.77 9.74
N LYS A 480 -25.64 -17.27 9.65
CA LYS A 480 -25.19 -16.11 10.44
C LYS A 480 -25.75 -14.79 9.94
N VAL A 481 -25.84 -14.59 8.63
CA VAL A 481 -26.49 -13.41 8.03
C VAL A 481 -27.96 -13.35 8.45
N ASP A 482 -28.67 -14.48 8.40
CA ASP A 482 -30.09 -14.57 8.79
C ASP A 482 -30.30 -14.28 10.29
N ALA A 483 -29.41 -14.79 11.14
CA ALA A 483 -29.41 -14.51 12.57
C ALA A 483 -29.20 -13.02 12.85
N LEU A 484 -28.21 -12.38 12.22
CA LEU A 484 -27.91 -10.96 12.39
C LEU A 484 -29.00 -10.05 11.83
N ALA A 485 -29.60 -10.42 10.68
CA ALA A 485 -30.71 -9.67 10.09
C ALA A 485 -31.91 -9.65 11.05
N SER A 486 -32.19 -10.79 11.69
CA SER A 486 -33.25 -10.92 12.70
C SER A 486 -32.97 -10.05 13.93
N GLN A 487 -31.73 -10.04 14.44
CA GLN A 487 -31.34 -9.19 15.57
C GLN A 487 -31.47 -7.70 15.28
N LYS A 488 -31.04 -7.25 14.09
CA LYS A 488 -31.14 -5.84 13.68
C LYS A 488 -32.57 -5.32 13.63
N GLN A 489 -33.53 -6.14 13.21
CA GLN A 489 -34.94 -5.74 13.20
C GLN A 489 -35.50 -5.45 14.60
N HIS A 490 -34.87 -5.99 15.65
CA HIS A 490 -35.31 -5.86 17.04
C HIS A 490 -34.45 -4.91 17.88
N ALA A 491 -33.33 -4.41 17.35
CA ALA A 491 -32.42 -3.51 18.06
C ALA A 491 -32.89 -2.06 17.95
N ALA A 492 -33.30 -1.46 19.08
CA ALA A 492 -33.43 -0.01 19.20
C ALA A 492 -32.05 0.58 19.55
N PRO A 493 -31.61 1.70 18.93
CA PRO A 493 -30.40 2.38 19.36
C PRO A 493 -30.56 2.90 20.80
N ASP A 494 -29.49 2.83 21.59
CA ASP A 494 -29.48 3.44 22.91
C ASP A 494 -29.80 4.94 22.80
N PRO A 495 -30.66 5.49 23.67
CA PRO A 495 -31.01 6.90 23.62
C PRO A 495 -29.78 7.76 23.92
N LEU A 496 -29.50 8.72 23.05
CA LEU A 496 -28.50 9.75 23.33
C LEU A 496 -28.97 10.63 24.50
N PRO A 497 -28.04 11.23 25.27
CA PRO A 497 -28.37 12.24 26.26
C PRO A 497 -29.20 13.37 25.63
N ALA A 498 -30.15 13.92 26.39
CA ALA A 498 -30.95 15.05 25.92
C ALA A 498 -30.05 16.24 25.57
N PRO A 499 -30.34 16.97 24.47
CA PRO A 499 -29.60 18.18 24.12
C PRO A 499 -29.67 19.21 25.25
N ALA A 500 -28.61 20.02 25.39
CA ALA A 500 -28.62 21.15 26.31
C ALA A 500 -29.72 22.17 25.93
N SER A 501 -30.21 22.92 26.91
CA SER A 501 -31.18 23.99 26.66
C SER A 501 -30.58 25.09 25.78
N LEU A 502 -31.37 25.64 24.86
CA LEU A 502 -30.94 26.74 23.99
C LEU A 502 -30.60 27.99 24.81
N ASN A 503 -29.47 28.64 24.50
CA ASN A 503 -29.10 29.95 25.05
C ASN A 503 -28.80 30.95 23.91
N PRO A 504 -29.60 32.03 23.76
CA PRO A 504 -30.82 32.33 24.52
C PRO A 504 -31.95 31.32 24.20
N PRO A 505 -32.91 31.13 25.12
CA PRO A 505 -34.12 30.35 24.86
C PRO A 505 -34.87 30.91 23.66
N ARG A 506 -35.26 30.04 22.72
CA ARG A 506 -35.99 30.43 21.51
C ARG A 506 -36.97 29.34 21.10
N LYS A 507 -38.06 29.73 20.44
CA LYS A 507 -39.06 28.76 19.93
C LYS A 507 -38.42 27.86 18.87
N PRO A 508 -38.83 26.56 18.78
CA PRO A 508 -38.41 25.69 17.69
C PRO A 508 -38.73 26.32 16.34
N PHE A 509 -37.73 26.43 15.48
CA PHE A 509 -37.89 26.82 14.09
C PHE A 509 -38.10 25.56 13.26
N ILE A 510 -39.10 25.57 12.37
CA ILE A 510 -39.36 24.47 11.44
C ILE A 510 -38.81 24.90 10.07
N PRO A 511 -37.73 24.29 9.57
CA PRO A 511 -37.22 24.57 8.23
C PRO A 511 -38.25 24.18 7.17
N ALA A 512 -38.41 25.01 6.14
CA ALA A 512 -39.17 24.65 4.95
C ALA A 512 -38.32 23.72 4.04
N PRO A 513 -38.94 22.82 3.26
CA PRO A 513 -38.21 22.06 2.25
C PRO A 513 -37.61 23.00 1.18
N PRO A 514 -36.55 22.58 0.46
CA PRO A 514 -36.05 23.32 -0.69
C PRO A 514 -37.18 23.53 -1.70
N SER A 515 -37.33 24.75 -2.23
CA SER A 515 -38.19 25.04 -3.38
C SER A 515 -37.39 24.98 -4.68
N ASP A 516 -38.05 24.60 -5.78
CA ASP A 516 -37.40 24.36 -7.09
C ASP A 516 -36.66 25.58 -7.65
N ASP A 517 -36.97 26.79 -7.18
CA ASP A 517 -36.39 28.08 -7.57
C ASP A 517 -35.14 28.48 -6.77
N VAL A 518 -34.78 27.75 -5.71
CA VAL A 518 -33.67 28.08 -4.78
C VAL A 518 -32.57 27.01 -4.78
N ALA A 519 -32.69 25.96 -5.59
CA ALA A 519 -31.62 24.98 -5.74
C ALA A 519 -30.36 25.71 -6.26
N PRO A 520 -29.22 25.67 -5.52
CA PRO A 520 -27.97 26.23 -6.03
C PRO A 520 -27.69 25.57 -7.38
N ARG A 521 -27.26 26.36 -8.38
CA ARG A 521 -26.78 25.80 -9.64
C ARG A 521 -25.62 24.87 -9.31
N LEU A 522 -25.86 23.57 -9.37
CA LEU A 522 -24.83 22.54 -9.33
C LEU A 522 -24.09 22.51 -10.67
#